data_AF-A0A652NTC5-F1
#
_entry.id   AF-A0A652NTC5-F1
#
_cell.length_a   1.000
_cell.length_b   1.000
_cell.length_c   1.000
_cell.angle_alpha   90.00
_cell.angle_beta   90.00
_cell.angle_gamma   90.00
#
_symmetry.space_group_name_H-M   'P 1'
#
loop_
_entity.id
_entity.type
_entity.pdbx_description
1 polymer ?
#
loop_
_entity_poly.entity_id
_entity_poly.type
_entity_poly.pdbx_seq_one_letter_code
_entity_poly.pdbx_strand_id
1 'polypeptide(L)'
;MWQAPPAPAPFETEWLPVLDMPAPGTQNRLTVAFRIILLIPQFVVVWVLSVAAFFIAVLGWFGALVLGRLPVFASDYLTGFVPYETRVNAYLLLTHDRYPPFAFHTPDHPVRVELRPGELNRLAVFFRLVLAIPAMIIQGVLYAGWWAVSFISWLVVLILGRMPQPLFEATAAILRYRMRYMAYLLMLTSAYPKRLFGEEPGSVPGGPVSATRPLVLSGGGRGLLVAFILIGVIAWGTGSITTTVTSDDDETKQVTGPLLPGPLLPGPPQSGGPLAS
;
A
#
# COMPACT_ATOMS: atom_id res chain seq x y z
N MET A 1 14.68 39.24 39.68
CA MET A 1 13.60 38.90 38.74
C MET A 1 14.14 37.87 37.77
N TRP A 2 13.95 36.59 38.08
CA TRP A 2 14.36 35.50 37.19
C TRP A 2 13.38 35.46 36.02
N GLN A 3 13.80 35.90 34.83
CA GLN A 3 13.06 35.57 33.61
C GLN A 3 13.38 34.11 33.31
N ALA A 4 12.36 33.25 33.36
CA ALA A 4 12.50 31.89 32.88
C ALA A 4 13.06 31.94 31.46
N PRO A 5 14.04 31.10 31.09
CA PRO A 5 14.41 30.90 29.70
C PRO A 5 13.12 30.73 28.89
N PRO A 6 12.99 31.34 27.70
CA PRO A 6 11.82 31.10 26.86
C PRO A 6 11.65 29.59 26.77
N ALA A 7 10.44 29.10 27.07
CA ALA A 7 10.15 27.68 26.96
C ALA A 7 10.70 27.21 25.60
N PRO A 8 11.47 26.11 25.55
CA PRO A 8 11.95 25.61 24.28
C PRO A 8 10.75 25.54 23.34
N ALA A 9 10.87 26.15 22.16
CA ALA A 9 9.80 26.14 21.16
C ALA A 9 9.28 24.70 21.07
N PRO A 10 7.96 24.46 21.15
CA PRO A 10 7.41 23.14 21.37
C PRO A 10 7.76 22.26 20.17
N PHE A 11 8.89 21.56 20.28
CA PHE A 11 9.49 20.66 19.30
C PHE A 11 9.85 21.36 17.97
N GLU A 12 11.11 21.29 17.56
CA GLU A 12 11.44 21.37 16.12
C GLU A 12 10.55 20.35 15.42
N THR A 13 9.46 20.80 14.81
CA THR A 13 8.39 19.93 14.38
C THR A 13 8.89 19.21 13.14
N GLU A 14 9.42 18.00 13.32
CA GLU A 14 9.88 17.14 12.25
C GLU A 14 8.85 17.18 11.12
N TRP A 15 9.25 17.75 9.98
CA TRP A 15 8.31 18.02 8.90
C TRP A 15 7.82 16.69 8.30
N LEU A 16 6.50 16.51 8.26
CA LEU A 16 5.89 15.34 7.66
C LEU A 16 5.35 15.67 6.26
N PRO A 17 5.43 14.74 5.30
CA PRO A 17 4.74 14.86 4.03
C PRO A 17 3.25 15.19 4.23
N VAL A 18 2.80 16.23 3.55
CA VAL A 18 1.45 16.78 3.64
C VAL A 18 0.67 16.34 2.41
N LEU A 19 -0.50 15.74 2.64
CA LEU A 19 -1.48 15.47 1.61
C LEU A 19 -2.53 16.57 1.69
N ASP A 20 -2.67 17.36 0.65
CA ASP A 20 -3.70 18.39 0.51
C ASP A 20 -4.73 17.94 -0.53
N MET A 21 -5.95 17.74 -0.09
CA MET A 21 -7.08 17.40 -0.93
C MET A 21 -8.37 17.99 -0.35
N PRO A 22 -9.28 18.49 -1.22
CA PRO A 22 -10.51 19.11 -0.79
C PRO A 22 -11.47 18.08 -0.16
N ALA A 23 -12.48 18.60 0.53
CA ALA A 23 -13.58 17.81 1.09
C ALA A 23 -14.29 16.99 -0.01
N PRO A 24 -15.00 15.89 0.36
CA PRO A 24 -15.66 15.03 -0.61
C PRO A 24 -16.74 15.82 -1.38
N GLY A 25 -16.45 16.07 -2.66
CA GLY A 25 -17.38 16.71 -3.60
C GLY A 25 -18.39 15.72 -4.19
N THR A 26 -19.26 16.26 -5.04
CA THR A 26 -20.13 15.44 -5.90
C THR A 26 -19.30 14.63 -6.89
N GLN A 27 -19.67 13.37 -7.08
CA GLN A 27 -19.01 12.45 -8.02
C GLN A 27 -19.99 12.00 -9.09
N ASN A 28 -19.49 11.82 -10.31
CA ASN A 28 -20.27 11.26 -11.39
C ASN A 28 -20.47 9.75 -11.18
N ARG A 29 -21.72 9.30 -11.20
CA ARG A 29 -22.05 7.88 -10.96
C ARG A 29 -21.46 6.96 -12.04
N LEU A 30 -21.33 7.45 -13.27
CA LEU A 30 -20.74 6.69 -14.38
C LEU A 30 -19.24 6.47 -14.19
N THR A 31 -18.51 7.51 -13.76
CA THR A 31 -17.07 7.39 -13.49
C THR A 31 -16.81 6.51 -12.26
N VAL A 32 -17.73 6.49 -11.29
CA VAL A 32 -17.70 5.55 -10.15
C VAL A 32 -17.98 4.12 -10.60
N ALA A 33 -19.01 3.89 -11.43
CA ALA A 33 -19.37 2.56 -11.92
C ALA A 33 -18.25 1.92 -12.75
N PHE A 34 -17.69 2.69 -13.69
CA PHE A 34 -16.64 2.21 -14.59
C PHE A 34 -15.23 2.52 -14.08
N ARG A 35 -15.07 2.84 -12.80
CA ARG A 35 -13.81 3.37 -12.27
C ARG A 35 -12.64 2.42 -12.46
N ILE A 36 -12.88 1.13 -12.23
CA ILE A 36 -11.87 0.07 -12.38
C ILE A 36 -11.41 -0.02 -13.84
N ILE A 37 -12.34 0.07 -14.80
CA ILE A 37 -12.03 0.03 -16.24
C ILE A 37 -11.24 1.27 -16.65
N LEU A 38 -11.65 2.47 -16.20
CA LEU A 38 -10.93 3.72 -16.47
C LEU A 38 -9.51 3.73 -15.91
N LEU A 39 -9.27 2.96 -14.84
CA LEU A 39 -7.96 2.84 -14.20
C LEU A 39 -7.01 1.86 -14.91
N ILE A 40 -7.48 1.01 -15.83
CA ILE A 40 -6.61 0.04 -16.51
C ILE A 40 -5.40 0.72 -17.18
N PRO A 41 -5.56 1.80 -17.98
CA PRO A 41 -4.42 2.50 -18.55
C PRO A 41 -3.49 3.09 -17.48
N GLN A 42 -4.07 3.57 -16.38
CA GLN A 42 -3.30 4.14 -15.27
C GLN A 42 -2.48 3.08 -14.54
N PHE A 43 -3.00 1.87 -14.36
CA PHE A 43 -2.25 0.78 -13.73
C PHE A 43 -1.03 0.38 -14.57
N VAL A 44 -1.16 0.34 -15.90
CA VAL A 44 -0.02 0.10 -16.78
C VAL A 44 1.04 1.19 -16.60
N VAL A 45 0.64 2.46 -16.60
CA VAL A 45 1.58 3.57 -16.42
C VAL A 45 2.22 3.56 -15.04
N VAL A 46 1.44 3.40 -13.95
CA VAL A 46 1.99 3.30 -12.59
C VAL A 46 2.96 2.13 -12.47
N TRP A 47 2.67 1.00 -13.11
CA TRP A 47 3.56 -0.16 -13.12
C TRP A 47 4.89 0.15 -13.82
N VAL A 48 4.86 0.75 -15.01
CA VAL A 48 6.09 1.17 -15.71
C VAL A 48 6.87 2.19 -14.86
N LEU A 49 6.18 3.19 -14.31
CA LEU A 49 6.79 4.22 -13.47
C LEU A 49 7.37 3.63 -12.17
N SER A 50 6.75 2.60 -11.59
CA SER A 50 7.23 1.95 -10.36
C SER A 50 8.46 1.08 -10.61
N VAL A 51 8.56 0.45 -11.79
CA VAL A 51 9.77 -0.26 -12.22
C VAL A 51 10.94 0.73 -12.32
N ALA A 52 10.75 1.87 -12.99
CA ALA A 52 11.77 2.92 -13.03
C ALA A 52 12.07 3.49 -11.63
N ALA A 53 11.04 3.71 -10.79
CA ALA A 53 11.20 4.17 -9.41
C ALA A 53 12.05 3.19 -8.59
N PHE A 54 11.87 1.87 -8.78
CA PHE A 54 12.63 0.84 -8.10
C PHE A 54 14.12 0.93 -8.40
N PHE A 55 14.51 0.97 -9.68
CA PHE A 55 15.92 1.10 -10.06
C PHE A 55 16.52 2.43 -9.59
N ILE A 56 15.78 3.53 -9.73
CA ILE A 56 16.21 4.85 -9.28
C ILE A 56 16.37 4.89 -7.76
N ALA A 57 15.46 4.25 -7.01
CA ALA A 57 15.55 4.16 -5.55
C ALA A 57 16.75 3.30 -5.14
N VAL A 58 17.02 2.18 -5.80
CA VAL A 58 18.21 1.35 -5.53
C VAL A 58 19.50 2.15 -5.76
N LEU A 59 19.62 2.83 -6.90
CA LEU A 59 20.78 3.70 -7.19
C LEU A 59 20.87 4.88 -6.20
N GLY A 60 19.72 5.48 -5.89
CA GLY A 60 19.59 6.58 -4.92
C GLY A 60 19.92 6.16 -3.50
N TRP A 61 19.71 4.89 -3.13
CA TRP A 61 20.06 4.34 -1.82
C TRP A 61 21.57 4.31 -1.62
N PHE A 62 22.33 3.83 -2.60
CA PHE A 62 23.79 3.90 -2.57
C PHE A 62 24.28 5.36 -2.49
N GLY A 63 23.67 6.24 -3.28
CA GLY A 63 23.95 7.68 -3.23
C GLY A 63 23.68 8.27 -1.84
N ALA A 64 22.54 7.94 -1.24
CA ALA A 64 22.15 8.43 0.09
C ALA A 64 23.06 7.93 1.22
N LEU A 65 23.59 6.71 1.14
CA LEU A 65 24.58 6.21 2.10
C LEU A 65 25.89 7.01 2.07
N VAL A 66 26.33 7.45 0.88
CA VAL A 66 27.58 8.18 0.68
C VAL A 66 27.43 9.68 0.91
N LEU A 67 26.33 10.27 0.44
CA LEU A 67 26.09 11.72 0.56
C LEU A 67 25.33 12.11 1.84
N GLY A 68 24.64 11.19 2.50
CA GLY A 68 23.67 11.54 3.56
C GLY A 68 22.45 12.29 3.03
N ARG A 69 22.25 12.31 1.71
CA ARG A 69 21.07 12.89 1.04
C ARG A 69 20.82 12.19 -0.29
N LEU A 70 19.60 12.25 -0.77
CA LEU A 70 19.23 11.65 -2.05
C LEU A 70 19.95 12.39 -3.21
N PRO A 71 20.53 11.68 -4.18
CA PRO A 71 21.04 12.30 -5.41
C PRO A 71 19.94 13.05 -6.16
N VAL A 72 20.30 14.14 -6.85
CA VAL A 72 19.34 15.04 -7.52
C VAL A 72 18.44 14.27 -8.52
N PHE A 73 19.02 13.41 -9.35
CA PHE A 73 18.23 12.61 -10.31
C PHE A 73 17.16 11.74 -9.62
N ALA A 74 17.49 11.20 -8.44
CA ALA A 74 16.59 10.34 -7.69
C ALA A 74 15.51 11.16 -6.99
N SER A 75 15.87 12.29 -6.37
CA SER A 75 14.89 13.19 -5.76
C SER A 75 13.91 13.74 -6.77
N ASP A 76 14.37 14.13 -7.96
CA ASP A 76 13.53 14.74 -8.99
C ASP A 76 12.48 13.76 -9.51
N TYR A 77 12.91 12.54 -9.84
CA TYR A 77 12.00 11.49 -10.32
C TYR A 77 11.01 11.07 -9.23
N LEU A 78 11.50 10.78 -8.02
CA LEU A 78 10.67 10.25 -6.94
C LEU A 78 9.67 11.30 -6.41
N THR A 79 10.04 12.58 -6.42
CA THR A 79 9.14 13.69 -6.10
C THR A 79 8.04 13.87 -7.16
N GLY A 80 8.26 13.43 -8.40
CA GLY A 80 7.20 13.32 -9.41
C GLY A 80 6.33 12.06 -9.23
N PHE A 81 6.96 10.93 -8.92
CA PHE A 81 6.30 9.62 -8.81
C PHE A 81 5.34 9.52 -7.61
N VAL A 82 5.75 9.92 -6.41
CA VAL A 82 4.90 9.77 -5.21
C VAL A 82 3.58 10.55 -5.31
N PRO A 83 3.55 11.82 -5.76
CA PRO A 83 2.30 12.53 -6.00
C PRO A 83 1.46 11.88 -7.11
N TYR A 84 2.08 11.34 -8.16
CA TYR A 84 1.38 10.63 -9.23
C TYR A 84 0.65 9.39 -8.69
N GLU A 85 1.37 8.54 -7.96
CA GLU A 85 0.83 7.34 -7.32
C GLU A 85 -0.26 7.69 -6.31
N THR A 86 -0.10 8.77 -5.56
CA THR A 86 -1.11 9.28 -4.63
C THR A 86 -2.39 9.70 -5.35
N ARG A 87 -2.31 10.39 -6.50
CA ARG A 87 -3.49 10.76 -7.31
C ARG A 87 -4.24 9.55 -7.83
N VAL A 88 -3.52 8.52 -8.31
CA VAL A 88 -4.13 7.27 -8.78
C VAL A 88 -4.83 6.54 -7.64
N ASN A 89 -4.20 6.44 -6.46
CA ASN A 89 -4.83 5.86 -5.28
C ASN A 89 -6.04 6.69 -4.80
N ALA A 90 -5.96 8.03 -4.84
CA ALA A 90 -7.10 8.89 -4.46
C ALA A 90 -8.34 8.63 -5.33
N TYR A 91 -8.12 8.44 -6.64
CA TYR A 91 -9.16 8.07 -7.57
C TYR A 91 -9.67 6.65 -7.30
N LEU A 92 -8.78 5.65 -7.18
CA LEU A 92 -9.14 4.26 -6.88
C LEU A 92 -9.94 4.10 -5.59
N LEU A 93 -9.54 4.80 -4.53
CA LEU A 93 -10.16 4.76 -3.20
C LEU A 93 -11.45 5.61 -3.10
N LEU A 94 -11.97 6.12 -4.22
CA LEU A 94 -13.21 6.91 -4.29
C LEU A 94 -13.16 8.25 -3.52
N THR A 95 -11.98 8.70 -3.08
CA THR A 95 -11.84 9.98 -2.36
C THR A 95 -11.97 11.19 -3.28
N HIS A 96 -11.63 11.03 -4.56
CA HIS A 96 -11.73 12.11 -5.54
C HIS A 96 -12.21 11.58 -6.91
N ASP A 97 -12.96 12.40 -7.66
CA ASP A 97 -13.58 11.99 -8.94
C ASP A 97 -12.83 12.51 -10.18
N ARG A 98 -11.91 13.46 -10.01
CA ARG A 98 -11.13 13.96 -11.15
C ARG A 98 -10.10 12.90 -11.57
N TYR A 99 -10.21 12.44 -12.82
CA TYR A 99 -9.28 11.47 -13.40
C TYR A 99 -7.82 11.95 -13.30
N PRO A 100 -6.88 11.10 -12.86
CA PRO A 100 -5.48 11.47 -12.78
C PRO A 100 -4.91 11.71 -14.19
N PRO A 101 -4.24 12.85 -14.45
CA PRO A 101 -3.56 13.08 -15.71
C PRO A 101 -2.25 12.26 -15.79
N PHE A 102 -1.85 11.90 -17.01
CA PHE A 102 -0.59 11.19 -17.29
C PHE A 102 0.63 12.12 -17.27
N ALA A 103 0.78 12.89 -16.18
CA ALA A 103 1.86 13.85 -16.00
C ALA A 103 2.28 13.95 -14.54
N PHE A 104 3.57 14.19 -14.30
CA PHE A 104 4.09 14.42 -12.95
C PHE A 104 3.67 15.78 -12.38
N HIS A 105 3.88 16.85 -13.15
CA HIS A 105 3.61 18.24 -12.74
C HIS A 105 2.19 18.66 -13.11
N THR A 106 1.38 18.91 -12.09
CA THR A 106 -0.06 19.17 -12.25
C THR A 106 -0.54 20.21 -11.23
N PRO A 107 -0.15 21.49 -11.39
CA PRO A 107 -0.44 22.54 -10.40
C PRO A 107 -1.96 22.71 -10.18
N ASP A 108 -2.77 22.50 -11.21
CA ASP A 108 -4.23 22.67 -11.15
C ASP A 108 -4.98 21.45 -10.61
N HIS A 109 -4.27 20.36 -10.29
CA HIS A 109 -4.92 19.16 -9.77
C HIS A 109 -5.25 19.34 -8.27
N PRO A 110 -6.46 18.96 -7.83
CA PRO A 110 -6.92 19.17 -6.46
C PRO A 110 -6.23 18.27 -5.43
N VAL A 111 -5.68 17.13 -5.82
CA VAL A 111 -4.88 16.26 -4.94
C VAL A 111 -3.41 16.64 -5.06
N ARG A 112 -2.90 17.33 -4.05
CA ARG A 112 -1.53 17.85 -3.99
C ARG A 112 -0.76 17.16 -2.86
N VAL A 113 0.51 16.89 -3.12
CA VAL A 113 1.42 16.32 -2.12
C VAL A 113 2.60 17.25 -2.00
N GLU A 114 2.84 17.76 -0.80
CA GLU A 114 4.05 18.52 -0.52
C GLU A 114 5.11 17.55 -0.01
N LEU A 115 6.25 17.53 -0.70
CA LEU A 115 7.45 16.75 -0.40
C LEU A 115 8.62 17.71 -0.22
N ARG A 116 9.40 17.52 0.84
CA ARG A 116 10.64 18.25 1.08
C ARG A 116 11.77 17.25 1.26
N PRO A 117 12.41 16.79 0.18
CA PRO A 117 13.62 15.99 0.26
C PRO A 117 14.66 16.73 1.09
N GLY A 118 15.11 16.12 2.18
CA GLY A 118 16.01 16.71 3.16
C GLY A 118 17.21 15.83 3.44
N GLU A 119 17.96 16.18 4.48
CA GLU A 119 19.07 15.38 4.95
C GLU A 119 18.58 14.05 5.54
N LEU A 120 19.37 13.00 5.34
CA LEU A 120 19.08 11.63 5.72
C LEU A 120 20.20 11.08 6.60
N ASN A 121 19.82 10.44 7.71
CA ASN A 121 20.78 9.70 8.52
C ASN A 121 21.20 8.42 7.79
N ARG A 122 22.50 8.29 7.49
CA ARG A 122 23.09 7.15 6.76
C ARG A 122 22.76 5.81 7.40
N LEU A 123 22.79 5.71 8.73
CA LEU A 123 22.43 4.48 9.44
C LEU A 123 20.95 4.15 9.27
N ALA A 124 20.08 5.16 9.33
CA ALA A 124 18.65 4.99 9.09
C ALA A 124 18.36 4.60 7.64
N VAL A 125 19.15 5.08 6.67
CA VAL A 125 19.08 4.65 5.26
C VAL A 125 19.49 3.18 5.12
N PHE A 126 20.59 2.77 5.77
CA PHE A 126 21.06 1.38 5.72
C PHE A 126 20.03 0.40 6.29
N PHE A 127 19.50 0.70 7.49
CA PHE A 127 18.47 -0.10 8.14
C PHE A 127 17.04 0.23 7.68
N ARG A 128 16.88 1.02 6.62
CA ARG A 128 15.57 1.52 6.20
C ARG A 128 14.60 0.41 5.87
N LEU A 129 15.05 -0.66 5.22
CA LEU A 129 14.18 -1.79 4.88
C LEU A 129 13.63 -2.46 6.14
N VAL A 130 14.46 -2.64 7.17
CA VAL A 130 14.03 -3.20 8.45
C VAL A 130 13.09 -2.24 9.19
N LEU A 131 13.43 -0.95 9.22
CA LEU A 131 12.59 0.09 9.81
C LEU A 131 11.26 0.25 9.08
N ALA A 132 11.20 -0.05 7.77
CA ALA A 132 9.97 0.02 6.99
C ALA A 132 9.02 -1.15 7.29
N ILE A 133 9.47 -2.25 7.91
CA ILE A 133 8.64 -3.44 8.15
C ILE A 133 7.41 -3.12 9.02
N PRO A 134 7.51 -2.44 10.18
CA PRO A 134 6.33 -2.12 10.97
C PRO A 134 5.37 -1.19 10.20
N ALA A 135 5.90 -0.22 9.44
CA ALA A 135 5.09 0.65 8.61
C ALA A 135 4.36 -0.12 7.50
N MET A 136 5.04 -1.11 6.89
CA MET A 136 4.50 -2.00 5.87
C MET A 136 3.37 -2.86 6.42
N ILE A 137 3.49 -3.38 7.65
CA ILE A 137 2.43 -4.18 8.29
C ILE A 137 1.19 -3.32 8.52
N ILE A 138 1.35 -2.13 9.12
CA ILE A 138 0.23 -1.20 9.33
C ILE A 138 -0.42 -0.83 8.00
N GLN A 139 0.39 -0.50 7.00
CA GLN A 139 -0.08 -0.19 5.65
C GLN A 139 -0.87 -1.36 5.02
N GLY A 140 -0.38 -2.60 5.19
CA GLY A 140 -1.01 -3.81 4.70
C GLY A 140 -2.36 -4.06 5.35
N VAL A 141 -2.44 -3.96 6.68
CA VAL A 141 -3.69 -4.09 7.46
C VAL A 141 -4.71 -3.04 7.03
N LEU A 142 -4.31 -1.78 6.90
CA LEU A 142 -5.20 -0.70 6.47
C LEU A 142 -5.79 -0.94 5.07
N TYR A 143 -4.96 -1.38 4.12
CA TYR A 143 -5.43 -1.69 2.77
C TYR A 143 -6.29 -2.95 2.74
N ALA A 144 -5.95 -3.99 3.50
CA ALA A 144 -6.76 -5.19 3.60
C ALA A 144 -8.17 -4.86 4.13
N GLY A 145 -8.25 -4.04 5.18
CA GLY A 145 -9.51 -3.55 5.73
C GLY A 145 -10.33 -2.75 4.73
N TRP A 146 -9.68 -1.82 4.01
CA TRP A 146 -10.33 -1.06 2.96
C TRP A 146 -10.83 -1.94 1.81
N TRP A 147 -10.01 -2.89 1.35
CA TRP A 147 -10.39 -3.83 0.29
C TRP A 147 -11.59 -4.68 0.68
N ALA A 148 -11.64 -5.16 1.92
CA ALA A 148 -12.77 -5.93 2.44
C ALA A 148 -14.10 -5.15 2.40
N VAL A 149 -14.07 -3.83 2.63
CA VAL A 149 -15.27 -2.97 2.57
C VAL A 149 -15.44 -2.25 1.23
N SER A 150 -14.54 -2.47 0.27
CA SER A 150 -14.45 -1.69 -0.96
C SER A 150 -15.71 -1.82 -1.81
N PHE A 151 -16.29 -3.01 -1.89
CA PHE A 151 -17.53 -3.27 -2.62
C PHE A 151 -18.71 -2.50 -2.02
N ILE A 152 -18.83 -2.49 -0.69
CA ILE A 152 -19.86 -1.74 0.03
C ILE A 152 -19.63 -0.23 -0.18
N SER A 153 -18.38 0.23 -0.06
CA SER A 153 -18.00 1.63 -0.26
C SER A 153 -18.31 2.09 -1.69
N TRP A 154 -18.00 1.26 -2.68
CA TRP A 154 -18.33 1.49 -4.09
C TRP A 154 -19.84 1.64 -4.30
N LEU A 155 -20.65 0.73 -3.74
CA LEU A 155 -22.11 0.78 -3.84
C LEU A 155 -22.68 2.04 -3.17
N VAL A 156 -22.19 2.39 -1.97
CA VAL A 156 -22.61 3.60 -1.24
C VAL A 156 -22.31 4.86 -2.06
N VAL A 157 -21.09 4.99 -2.60
CA VAL A 157 -20.71 6.16 -3.40
C VAL A 157 -21.48 6.20 -4.72
N LEU A 158 -21.73 5.06 -5.35
CA LEU A 158 -22.51 4.95 -6.59
C LEU A 158 -23.95 5.43 -6.41
N ILE A 159 -24.61 5.02 -5.32
CA ILE A 159 -25.99 5.41 -5.01
C ILE A 159 -26.07 6.87 -4.57
N LEU A 160 -25.20 7.27 -3.65
CA LEU A 160 -25.25 8.60 -3.03
C LEU A 160 -24.70 9.70 -3.95
N GLY A 161 -23.85 9.35 -4.93
CA GLY A 161 -23.16 10.30 -5.81
C GLY A 161 -22.16 11.20 -5.08
N ARG A 162 -21.81 10.87 -3.83
CA ARG A 162 -20.81 11.55 -3.01
C ARG A 162 -20.32 10.58 -1.92
N MET A 163 -19.10 10.79 -1.44
CA MET A 163 -18.56 10.02 -0.33
C MET A 163 -19.11 10.55 1.00
N PRO A 164 -19.68 9.70 1.88
CA PRO A 164 -20.03 10.09 3.24
C PRO A 164 -18.80 10.62 3.99
N GLN A 165 -18.99 11.65 4.80
CA GLN A 165 -17.89 12.32 5.49
C GLN A 165 -17.02 11.37 6.35
N PRO A 166 -17.59 10.47 7.18
CA PRO A 166 -16.78 9.52 7.96
C PRO A 166 -15.97 8.55 7.10
N LEU A 167 -16.55 8.13 5.96
CA LEU A 167 -15.88 7.25 5.00
C LEU A 167 -14.69 7.97 4.38
N PHE A 168 -14.90 9.20 3.89
CA PHE A 168 -13.84 10.04 3.34
C PHE A 168 -12.69 10.25 4.32
N GLU A 169 -12.99 10.59 5.58
CA GLU A 169 -11.99 10.84 6.62
C GLU A 169 -11.11 9.61 6.88
N ALA A 170 -11.72 8.43 7.03
CA ALA A 170 -10.99 7.18 7.23
C ALA A 170 -10.13 6.81 6.01
N THR A 171 -10.67 6.94 4.80
CA THR A 171 -9.93 6.64 3.57
C THR A 171 -8.82 7.64 3.29
N ALA A 172 -9.04 8.92 3.57
CA ALA A 172 -8.01 9.96 3.47
C ALA A 172 -6.88 9.73 4.46
N ALA A 173 -7.17 9.21 5.66
CA ALA A 173 -6.16 8.79 6.63
C ALA A 173 -5.30 7.63 6.08
N ILE A 174 -5.93 6.62 5.46
CA ILE A 174 -5.23 5.49 4.82
C ILE A 174 -4.35 5.98 3.66
N LEU A 175 -4.90 6.81 2.78
CA LEU A 175 -4.18 7.37 1.64
C LEU A 175 -2.98 8.22 2.07
N ARG A 176 -3.16 9.07 3.08
CA ARG A 176 -2.06 9.87 3.65
C ARG A 176 -0.98 8.99 4.28
N TYR A 177 -1.38 7.95 5.01
CA TYR A 177 -0.42 7.01 5.60
C TYR A 177 0.37 6.29 4.51
N ARG A 178 -0.28 5.85 3.43
CA ARG A 178 0.39 5.27 2.25
C ARG A 178 1.39 6.23 1.61
N MET A 179 0.99 7.47 1.38
CA MET A 179 1.87 8.49 0.79
C MET A 179 3.11 8.70 1.66
N ARG A 180 2.94 8.81 2.99
CA ARG A 180 4.06 8.93 3.93
C ARG A 180 4.95 7.69 3.95
N TYR A 181 4.34 6.51 3.91
CA TYR A 181 5.08 5.25 3.83
C TYR A 181 5.92 5.18 2.56
N MET A 182 5.35 5.51 1.39
CA MET A 182 6.09 5.58 0.12
C MET A 182 7.20 6.63 0.14
N ALA A 183 6.92 7.83 0.65
CA ALA A 183 7.93 8.88 0.78
C ALA A 183 9.08 8.46 1.71
N TYR A 184 8.79 7.75 2.81
CA TYR A 184 9.82 7.21 3.71
C TYR A 184 10.62 6.09 3.05
N LEU A 185 9.94 5.10 2.46
CA LEU A 185 10.56 3.94 1.83
C LEU A 185 11.45 4.35 0.65
N LEU A 186 11.00 5.31 -0.15
CA LEU A 186 11.74 5.88 -1.30
C LEU A 186 12.70 7.01 -0.90
N MET A 187 12.91 7.21 0.41
CA MET A 187 13.93 8.10 0.95
C MET A 187 13.76 9.59 0.61
N LEU A 188 12.53 10.01 0.31
CA LEU A 188 12.16 11.42 0.14
C LEU A 188 11.95 12.14 1.47
N THR A 189 11.80 11.40 2.57
CA THR A 189 11.73 11.96 3.91
C THR A 189 12.50 11.10 4.92
N SER A 190 13.04 11.74 5.95
CA SER A 190 13.56 11.09 7.15
C SER A 190 12.43 10.73 8.13
N ALA A 191 11.29 11.41 8.04
CA ALA A 191 10.19 11.29 8.98
C ALA A 191 9.46 9.95 8.85
N TYR A 192 9.44 9.19 9.94
CA TYR A 192 8.72 7.93 10.00
C TYR A 192 7.21 8.15 9.83
N PRO A 193 6.48 7.30 9.07
CA PRO A 193 5.04 7.45 8.88
C PRO A 193 4.31 7.34 10.22
N LYS A 194 3.79 8.47 10.69
CA LYS A 194 3.07 8.59 11.96
C LYS A 194 1.79 9.42 11.79
N ARG A 195 1.04 9.53 12.89
CA ARG A 195 -0.22 10.29 13.00
C ARG A 195 -1.35 9.75 12.13
N LEU A 196 -1.55 8.43 12.10
CA LEU A 196 -2.64 7.79 11.35
C LEU A 196 -4.02 8.38 11.71
N PHE A 197 -4.30 8.60 13.01
CA PHE A 197 -5.58 9.07 13.54
C PHE A 197 -5.82 10.59 13.45
N GLY A 198 -5.27 11.23 12.42
CA GLY A 198 -5.37 12.66 12.19
C GLY A 198 -4.23 13.47 12.79
N GLU A 199 -4.32 14.79 12.64
CA GLU A 199 -3.30 15.75 13.06
C GLU A 199 -3.89 16.79 14.00
N GLU A 200 -3.03 17.36 14.85
CA GLU A 200 -3.43 18.46 15.71
C GLU A 200 -3.66 19.72 14.87
N PRO A 201 -4.71 20.51 15.19
CA PRO A 201 -4.92 21.82 14.59
C PRO A 201 -3.65 22.66 14.68
N GLY A 202 -3.22 23.25 13.56
CA GLY A 202 -2.01 24.10 13.48
C GLY A 202 -0.67 23.37 13.35
N SER A 203 -0.64 22.03 13.31
CA SER A 203 0.62 21.28 13.17
C SER A 203 1.18 21.18 11.75
N VAL A 204 0.46 21.70 10.75
CA VAL A 204 0.92 21.77 9.36
C VAL A 204 1.35 23.21 9.04
N PRO A 205 2.64 23.48 8.75
CA PRO A 205 3.11 24.83 8.47
C PRO A 205 2.71 25.30 7.05
N GLY A 206 2.08 26.49 6.97
CA GLY A 206 1.79 27.22 5.73
C GLY A 206 0.74 26.55 4.82
N GLY A 207 0.12 27.32 3.92
CA GLY A 207 -0.84 26.85 2.91
C GLY A 207 -2.33 27.09 3.25
N PRO A 208 -3.24 27.06 2.26
CA PRO A 208 -4.68 27.16 2.48
C PRO A 208 -5.19 25.99 3.33
N VAL A 209 -6.10 26.26 4.28
CA VAL A 209 -6.76 25.20 5.06
C VAL A 209 -7.64 24.37 4.13
N SER A 210 -7.44 23.06 4.14
CA SER A 210 -8.13 22.10 3.29
C SER A 210 -8.57 20.89 4.12
N ALA A 211 -9.41 20.01 3.58
CA ALA A 211 -10.03 18.93 4.36
C ALA A 211 -9.02 17.93 4.93
N THR A 212 -7.83 17.82 4.34
CA THR A 212 -6.73 16.97 4.83
C THR A 212 -5.53 17.76 5.35
N ARG A 213 -5.64 19.09 5.48
CA ARG A 213 -4.57 19.99 5.91
C ARG A 213 -5.04 20.97 7.00
N PRO A 214 -4.99 20.59 8.29
CA PRO A 214 -4.70 19.25 8.83
C PRO A 214 -5.90 18.30 8.71
N LEU A 215 -5.64 17.00 8.55
CA LEU A 215 -6.71 16.00 8.59
C LEU A 215 -7.17 15.78 10.03
N VAL A 216 -8.37 16.25 10.37
CA VAL A 216 -9.01 16.02 11.67
C VAL A 216 -10.11 14.97 11.50
N LEU A 217 -10.04 13.88 12.26
CA LEU A 217 -11.05 12.81 12.22
C LEU A 217 -12.20 13.13 13.18
N SER A 218 -13.42 13.06 12.67
CA SER A 218 -14.62 13.02 13.50
C SER A 218 -14.69 11.70 14.29
N GLY A 219 -15.57 11.63 15.31
CA GLY A 219 -15.81 10.39 16.06
C GLY A 219 -16.22 9.22 15.14
N GLY A 220 -17.05 9.49 14.13
CA GLY A 220 -17.44 8.52 13.11
C GLY A 220 -16.27 8.10 12.21
N GLY A 221 -15.47 9.05 11.71
CA GLY A 221 -14.30 8.76 10.88
C GLY A 221 -13.25 7.93 11.62
N ARG A 222 -13.01 8.23 12.90
CA ARG A 222 -12.12 7.44 13.77
C ARG A 222 -12.68 6.04 14.02
N GLY A 223 -13.98 5.91 14.32
CA GLY A 223 -14.62 4.61 14.52
C GLY A 223 -14.52 3.71 13.27
N LEU A 224 -14.74 4.29 12.10
CA LEU A 224 -14.63 3.57 10.84
C LEU A 224 -13.19 3.16 10.51
N LEU A 225 -12.21 4.02 10.80
CA LEU A 225 -10.80 3.69 10.65
C LEU A 225 -10.39 2.52 11.56
N VAL A 226 -10.88 2.49 12.81
CA VAL A 226 -10.69 1.35 13.72
C VAL A 226 -11.35 0.09 13.14
N ALA A 227 -12.58 0.20 12.60
CA ALA A 227 -13.25 -0.92 11.95
C ALA A 227 -12.42 -1.49 10.78
N PHE A 228 -11.82 -0.63 9.94
CA PHE A 228 -10.93 -1.08 8.86
C PHE A 228 -9.70 -1.80 9.39
N ILE A 229 -9.08 -1.32 10.46
CA ILE A 229 -7.94 -2.00 11.07
C ILE A 229 -8.37 -3.39 11.57
N LEU A 230 -9.48 -3.49 12.31
CA LEU A 230 -9.97 -4.77 12.82
C LEU A 230 -10.29 -5.76 11.70
N ILE A 231 -11.04 -5.32 10.69
CA ILE A 231 -11.36 -6.14 9.50
C ILE A 231 -10.08 -6.53 8.76
N GLY A 232 -9.13 -5.62 8.62
CA GLY A 232 -7.85 -5.85 7.96
C GLY A 232 -7.00 -6.89 8.67
N VAL A 233 -6.92 -6.85 10.00
CA VAL A 233 -6.22 -7.87 10.81
C VAL A 233 -6.91 -9.23 10.66
N ILE A 234 -8.25 -9.27 10.71
CA ILE A 234 -9.02 -10.51 10.53
C ILE A 234 -8.75 -11.10 9.15
N ALA A 235 -8.91 -10.31 8.08
CA ALA A 235 -8.71 -10.75 6.70
C ALA A 235 -7.27 -11.21 6.43
N TRP A 236 -6.29 -10.53 7.03
CA TRP A 236 -4.88 -10.91 6.95
C TRP A 236 -4.62 -12.26 7.65
N GLY A 237 -5.23 -12.49 8.82
CA GLY A 237 -5.14 -13.75 9.56
C GLY A 237 -5.81 -14.93 8.84
N THR A 238 -7.01 -14.76 8.27
CA THR A 238 -7.69 -15.84 7.54
C THR A 238 -6.96 -16.27 6.27
N GLY A 239 -6.35 -15.33 5.54
CA GLY A 239 -5.55 -15.64 4.35
C GLY A 239 -4.34 -16.53 4.63
N SER A 240 -3.72 -16.41 5.82
CA SER A 240 -2.60 -17.27 6.22
C SER A 240 -3.00 -18.70 6.62
N ILE A 241 -4.24 -18.90 7.06
CA ILE A 241 -4.76 -20.21 7.52
C ILE A 241 -5.23 -21.05 6.34
N THR A 242 -5.87 -20.45 5.33
CA THR A 242 -6.37 -21.19 4.17
C THR A 242 -5.25 -21.81 3.32
N THR A 243 -4.07 -21.19 3.25
CA THR A 243 -2.91 -21.75 2.54
C THR A 243 -2.25 -22.93 3.26
N THR A 244 -2.49 -23.11 4.56
CA THR A 244 -1.95 -24.25 5.33
C THR A 244 -2.89 -25.46 5.36
N VAL A 245 -4.20 -25.28 5.15
CA VAL A 245 -5.20 -26.36 5.27
C VAL A 245 -5.37 -27.17 3.97
N THR A 246 -4.85 -26.72 2.83
CA THR A 246 -4.92 -27.46 1.54
C THR A 246 -3.62 -28.18 1.20
N SER A 247 -2.91 -28.75 2.18
CA SER A 247 -1.64 -29.43 1.91
C SER A 247 -1.52 -30.86 2.47
N ASP A 248 -2.60 -31.52 2.88
CA ASP A 248 -2.44 -32.80 3.61
C ASP A 248 -3.53 -33.87 3.41
N ASP A 249 -4.11 -34.01 2.21
CA ASP A 249 -5.19 -35.00 1.97
C ASP A 249 -5.12 -35.76 0.62
N ASP A 250 -3.93 -36.15 0.10
CA ASP A 250 -3.92 -37.10 -1.04
C ASP A 250 -2.69 -38.03 -1.13
N GLU A 251 -2.24 -38.62 -0.01
CA GLU A 251 -1.25 -39.72 -0.05
C GLU A 251 -1.70 -40.95 0.75
N THR A 252 -2.88 -41.48 0.42
CA THR A 252 -3.22 -42.88 0.75
C THR A 252 -3.87 -43.58 -0.44
N LYS A 253 -3.05 -44.00 -1.41
CA LYS A 253 -3.39 -45.13 -2.27
C LYS A 253 -2.41 -46.27 -2.01
N GLN A 254 -2.90 -47.18 -1.16
CA GLN A 254 -2.42 -48.54 -0.97
C GLN A 254 -2.06 -49.18 -2.32
N VAL A 255 -0.77 -49.40 -2.57
CA VAL A 255 -0.31 -50.39 -3.55
C VAL A 255 -0.13 -51.69 -2.79
N THR A 256 -1.17 -52.53 -2.79
CA THR A 256 -1.08 -53.91 -2.31
C THR A 256 -1.74 -54.83 -3.35
N GLY A 257 -0.89 -55.52 -4.11
CA GLY A 257 -1.13 -56.85 -4.70
C GLY A 257 -2.08 -56.96 -5.90
N PRO A 258 -1.62 -57.40 -7.09
CA PRO A 258 -2.50 -57.78 -8.18
C PRO A 258 -2.89 -59.28 -8.07
N LEU A 259 -4.20 -59.55 -8.09
CA LEU A 259 -4.83 -60.86 -8.26
C LEU A 259 -6.03 -60.62 -9.20
N LEU A 260 -5.93 -60.85 -10.51
CA LEU A 260 -6.30 -62.06 -11.29
C LEU A 260 -6.75 -61.57 -12.70
N PRO A 261 -7.12 -62.41 -13.70
CA PRO A 261 -6.68 -63.75 -14.14
C PRO A 261 -6.36 -63.84 -15.67
N GLY A 262 -5.48 -64.79 -16.07
CA GLY A 262 -5.45 -65.53 -17.36
C GLY A 262 -5.31 -64.79 -18.73
N PRO A 263 -4.46 -65.29 -19.65
CA PRO A 263 -4.96 -66.34 -20.53
C PRO A 263 -3.98 -67.51 -20.78
N LEU A 264 -4.58 -68.69 -21.00
CA LEU A 264 -3.95 -69.94 -21.42
C LEU A 264 -3.37 -69.83 -22.83
N LEU A 265 -2.07 -70.09 -22.99
CA LEU A 265 -1.46 -70.45 -24.27
C LEU A 265 -0.44 -71.59 -24.06
N PRO A 266 -0.51 -72.70 -24.82
CA PRO A 266 0.35 -73.87 -24.62
C PRO A 266 1.56 -73.90 -25.57
N GLY A 267 2.66 -74.50 -25.10
CA GLY A 267 3.72 -75.13 -25.93
C GLY A 267 5.16 -74.73 -25.56
N PRO A 268 6.21 -75.48 -25.97
CA PRO A 268 6.33 -76.91 -26.28
C PRO A 268 7.50 -77.54 -25.45
N PRO A 269 7.97 -78.79 -25.71
CA PRO A 269 8.47 -79.70 -24.67
C PRO A 269 9.95 -79.58 -24.29
N GLN A 270 10.24 -80.22 -23.16
CA GLN A 270 11.52 -80.41 -22.49
C GLN A 270 12.61 -81.01 -23.40
N SER A 271 13.84 -80.52 -23.23
CA SER A 271 15.04 -81.19 -23.72
C SER A 271 16.15 -81.14 -22.65
N GLY A 272 16.74 -82.31 -22.39
CA GLY A 272 18.13 -82.44 -21.96
C GLY A 272 18.42 -82.57 -20.45
N GLY A 273 18.54 -83.83 -19.98
CA GLY A 273 19.47 -84.16 -18.88
C GLY A 273 20.95 -83.99 -19.30
N PRO A 274 21.95 -84.40 -18.47
CA PRO A 274 21.97 -85.69 -17.80
C PRO A 274 22.47 -85.71 -16.33
N LEU A 275 22.37 -86.94 -15.80
CA LEU A 275 22.65 -87.50 -14.48
C LEU A 275 24.10 -87.37 -13.97
N ALA A 276 24.26 -87.44 -12.64
CA ALA A 276 25.42 -88.05 -12.00
C ALA A 276 24.97 -88.84 -10.75
N SER A 277 25.41 -90.12 -10.72
CA SER A 277 25.33 -91.16 -9.66
C SER A 277 23.97 -91.68 -9.21
#